data_AF-A0A2V7RVP8-F1
#
_entry.id   AF-A0A2V7RVP8-F1
#
_cell.length_a   1.000
_cell.length_b   1.000
_cell.length_c   1.000
_cell.angle_alpha   90.00
_cell.angle_beta   90.00
_cell.angle_gamma   90.00
#
_symmetry.space_group_name_H-M   'P 1'
#
loop_
_entity.id
_entity.type
_entity.pdbx_description
1 polymer ?
#
loop_
_entity_poly.entity_id
_entity_poly.type
_entity_poly.pdbx_seq_one_letter_code
_entity_poly.pdbx_strand_id
1 'polypeptide(L)'
;GDVTYTDLAARANWTLPGQNFSSTIAPVVTNGQCDKTIATNWGDPLDPTAPCGGYFPIIHITGDANINGQQGQGILLVDGTLSVQGGFQWFGIAIIQGSLKTSGGGGQPAHFWGATLAHDSVSLGQENTISGAANILYSKCSVIKALEMTGLVSPLRTRSWIQLF
;
A
#
# COMPACT_ATOMS: atom_id res chain seq x y z
N GLY A 1 -20.08 -2.41 9.62
CA GLY A 1 -19.09 -2.82 10.63
C GLY A 1 -17.81 -2.35 10.05
N ASP A 2 -17.49 -1.09 10.30
CA ASP A 2 -16.68 -0.31 9.38
C ASP A 2 -15.30 -0.20 10.01
N VAL A 3 -14.31 -0.66 9.27
CA VAL A 3 -12.90 -0.59 9.68
C VAL A 3 -12.44 0.81 9.32
N THR A 4 -12.08 1.61 10.32
CA THR A 4 -11.62 2.97 10.08
C THR A 4 -10.13 3.01 9.73
N TYR A 5 -9.68 4.14 9.18
CA TYR A 5 -8.25 4.41 8.98
C TYR A 5 -7.44 4.22 10.27
N THR A 6 -7.99 4.69 11.40
CA THR A 6 -7.33 4.58 12.71
C THR A 6 -7.22 3.14 13.19
N ASP A 7 -8.21 2.29 12.88
CA ASP A 7 -8.17 0.86 13.21
C ASP A 7 -7.11 0.11 12.40
N LEU A 8 -6.88 0.51 11.14
CA LEU A 8 -5.81 -0.03 10.30
C LEU A 8 -4.43 0.49 10.74
N ALA A 9 -4.31 1.78 11.03
CA ALA A 9 -3.07 2.38 11.53
C ALA A 9 -2.62 1.75 12.85
N ALA A 10 -3.55 1.46 13.78
CA ALA A 10 -3.25 0.78 15.04
C ALA A 10 -2.80 -0.68 14.86
N ARG A 11 -3.03 -1.28 13.68
CA ARG A 11 -2.64 -2.65 13.32
C ARG A 11 -1.46 -2.68 12.35
N ALA A 12 -0.82 -1.54 12.10
CA ALA A 12 0.34 -1.47 11.24
C ALA A 12 1.42 -2.44 11.74
N ASN A 13 1.94 -3.26 10.85
CA ASN A 13 3.14 -4.05 11.12
C ASN A 13 4.34 -3.12 11.31
N TRP A 14 4.37 -2.03 10.56
CA TRP A 14 5.42 -1.03 10.59
C TRP A 14 4.84 0.37 10.63
N THR A 15 5.16 1.12 11.69
CA THR A 15 4.94 2.56 11.75
C THR A 15 6.27 3.25 11.49
N LEU A 16 6.36 3.99 10.39
CA LEU A 16 7.56 4.66 9.92
C LEU A 16 7.34 6.17 9.92
N PRO A 17 8.33 6.98 10.34
CA PRO A 17 8.25 8.42 10.14
C PRO A 17 8.27 8.73 8.65
N GLY A 18 7.65 9.86 8.28
CA GLY A 18 7.79 10.42 6.94
C GLY A 18 9.26 10.68 6.61
N GLN A 19 9.76 10.06 5.54
CA GLN A 19 11.15 10.16 5.11
C GLN A 19 11.29 9.81 3.62
N ASN A 20 12.52 9.95 3.11
CA ASN A 20 12.87 9.52 1.76
C ASN A 20 13.36 8.07 1.78
N PHE A 21 12.59 7.17 1.18
CA PHE A 21 12.90 5.74 1.03
C PHE A 21 13.63 5.43 -0.28
N SER A 22 14.55 6.32 -0.69
CA SER A 22 15.31 6.16 -1.94
C SER A 22 16.18 4.90 -1.86
N SER A 23 15.83 3.89 -2.66
CA SER A 23 16.44 2.57 -2.84
C SER A 23 16.55 1.68 -1.60
N THR A 24 15.77 1.93 -0.55
CA THR A 24 15.80 1.11 0.67
C THR A 24 14.72 0.02 0.71
N ILE A 25 13.69 0.15 -0.12
CA ILE A 25 12.56 -0.79 -0.18
C ILE A 25 12.87 -1.92 -1.16
N ALA A 26 13.02 -3.13 -0.62
CA ALA A 26 13.23 -4.36 -1.37
C ALA A 26 12.85 -5.58 -0.50
N PRO A 27 12.50 -6.73 -1.11
CA PRO A 27 12.34 -7.97 -0.36
C PRO A 27 13.67 -8.38 0.28
N VAL A 28 13.62 -8.77 1.56
CA VAL A 28 14.80 -9.20 2.33
C VAL A 28 14.62 -10.65 2.77
N VAL A 29 15.60 -11.49 2.43
CA VAL A 29 15.62 -12.91 2.79
C VAL A 29 16.82 -13.18 3.69
N THR A 30 16.56 -13.68 4.90
CA THR A 30 17.58 -14.05 5.88
C THR A 30 17.44 -15.55 6.16
N ASN A 31 18.52 -16.32 6.01
CA ASN A 31 18.52 -17.78 6.19
C ASN A 31 17.45 -18.52 5.35
N GLY A 32 17.19 -18.04 4.13
CA GLY A 32 16.21 -18.65 3.22
C GLY A 32 14.74 -18.40 3.58
N GLN A 33 14.46 -17.55 4.58
CA GLN A 33 13.12 -17.14 4.98
C GLN A 33 12.93 -15.64 4.79
N CYS A 34 11.68 -15.21 4.57
CA CYS A 34 11.40 -13.78 4.49
C CYS A 34 11.66 -13.10 5.85
N ASP A 35 12.52 -12.09 5.85
CA ASP A 35 12.87 -11.37 7.06
C ASP A 35 11.82 -10.33 7.40
N LYS A 36 10.85 -10.72 8.22
CA LYS A 36 9.76 -9.85 8.69
C LYS A 36 10.18 -8.90 9.80
N THR A 37 11.45 -8.87 10.20
CA THR A 37 11.97 -7.96 11.24
C THR A 37 12.56 -6.68 10.65
N ILE A 38 12.72 -6.62 9.32
CA ILE A 38 13.23 -5.46 8.61
C ILE A 38 12.08 -4.59 8.13
N ALA A 39 12.05 -3.34 8.61
CA ALA A 39 10.95 -2.42 8.32
C ALA A 39 10.86 -1.94 6.86
N THR A 40 11.95 -2.12 6.09
CA THR A 40 11.98 -1.82 4.64
C THR A 40 11.68 -3.03 3.76
N ASN A 41 11.44 -4.20 4.36
CA ASN A 41 10.95 -5.37 3.64
C ASN A 41 9.44 -5.27 3.47
N TRP A 42 8.99 -4.95 2.26
CA TRP A 42 7.56 -4.79 1.94
C TRP A 42 7.02 -5.93 1.06
N GLY A 43 7.69 -7.08 1.06
CA GLY A 43 7.27 -8.26 0.30
C GLY A 43 7.79 -8.29 -1.15
N ASP A 44 7.50 -9.41 -1.82
CA ASP A 44 7.94 -9.68 -3.20
C ASP A 44 6.75 -9.97 -4.14
N PRO A 45 6.10 -8.94 -4.69
CA PRO A 45 4.96 -9.16 -5.58
C PRO A 45 5.31 -9.73 -6.95
N LEU A 46 6.54 -9.54 -7.43
CA LEU A 46 6.96 -10.01 -8.76
C LEU A 46 7.37 -11.48 -8.75
N ASP A 47 7.82 -12.01 -7.60
CA ASP A 47 8.03 -13.43 -7.39
C ASP A 47 7.16 -13.97 -6.23
N PRO A 48 5.90 -14.35 -6.52
CA PRO A 48 5.01 -14.93 -5.53
C PRO A 48 5.50 -16.26 -4.91
N THR A 49 6.47 -16.92 -5.54
CA THR A 49 7.06 -18.19 -5.08
C THR A 49 8.29 -18.00 -4.19
N ALA A 50 8.90 -16.80 -4.23
CA ALA A 50 9.99 -16.43 -3.34
C ALA A 50 9.53 -16.39 -1.87
N PRO A 51 10.45 -16.49 -0.90
CA PRO A 51 10.12 -16.49 0.52
C PRO A 51 9.26 -15.30 0.96
N CYS A 52 9.42 -14.12 0.33
CA CYS A 52 8.65 -12.91 0.62
C CYS A 52 7.41 -12.71 -0.27
N GLY A 53 7.10 -13.63 -1.18
CA GLY A 53 5.94 -13.54 -2.07
C GLY A 53 4.60 -13.59 -1.34
N GLY A 54 4.56 -14.28 -0.19
CA GLY A 54 3.40 -14.35 0.70
C GLY A 54 3.31 -13.26 1.77
N TYR A 55 4.23 -12.29 1.79
CA TYR A 55 4.31 -11.29 2.84
C TYR A 55 3.61 -9.98 2.44
N PHE A 56 2.50 -9.67 3.10
CA PHE A 56 1.65 -8.50 2.84
C PHE A 56 1.52 -7.64 4.11
N PRO A 57 2.55 -6.87 4.48
CA PRO A 57 2.50 -6.02 5.67
C PRO A 57 1.49 -4.86 5.53
N ILE A 58 1.03 -4.36 6.68
CA ILE A 58 0.39 -3.05 6.81
C ILE A 58 1.49 -2.04 7.19
N ILE A 59 1.81 -1.12 6.30
CA ILE A 59 2.77 -0.04 6.53
C ILE A 59 1.99 1.24 6.81
N HIS A 60 2.34 1.94 7.89
CA HIS A 60 1.82 3.25 8.22
C HIS A 60 2.96 4.27 8.25
N ILE A 61 2.86 5.31 7.42
CA ILE A 61 3.83 6.40 7.34
C ILE A 61 3.19 7.63 7.99
N THR A 62 3.76 8.06 9.12
CA THR A 62 3.23 9.17 9.94
C THR A 62 3.74 10.54 9.46
N GLY A 63 3.66 10.79 8.15
CA GLY A 63 4.11 12.05 7.54
C GLY A 63 4.28 11.96 6.02
N ASP A 64 4.94 12.96 5.44
CA ASP A 64 5.26 12.99 4.02
C ASP A 64 6.33 11.96 3.66
N ALA A 65 6.13 11.22 2.58
CA ALA A 65 7.05 10.18 2.13
C ALA A 65 7.46 10.41 0.68
N ASN A 66 8.75 10.21 0.41
CA ASN A 66 9.24 10.08 -0.95
C ASN A 66 9.73 8.65 -1.17
N ILE A 67 9.20 7.98 -2.19
CA ILE A 67 9.54 6.59 -2.51
C ILE A 67 10.18 6.58 -3.89
N ASN A 68 11.38 6.01 -3.94
CA ASN A 68 12.06 5.67 -5.18
C ASN A 68 12.64 4.27 -4.95
N GLY A 69 12.12 3.27 -5.65
CA GLY A 69 12.43 1.88 -5.35
C GLY A 69 11.77 0.94 -6.35
N GLN A 70 11.95 -0.37 -6.15
CA GLN A 70 11.48 -1.36 -7.11
C GLN A 70 10.04 -1.76 -6.87
N GLN A 71 9.73 -2.36 -5.72
CA GLN A 71 8.44 -3.01 -5.51
C GLN A 71 8.06 -3.14 -4.04
N GLY A 72 6.76 -3.24 -3.78
CA GLY A 72 6.20 -3.63 -2.49
C GLY A 72 4.75 -4.07 -2.61
N GLN A 73 4.23 -4.71 -1.57
CA GLN A 73 2.85 -5.18 -1.53
C GLN A 73 2.23 -5.10 -0.14
N GLY A 74 0.89 -5.11 -0.08
CA GLY A 74 0.13 -5.10 1.17
C GLY A 74 -0.79 -3.89 1.29
N ILE A 75 -0.85 -3.30 2.50
CA ILE A 75 -1.62 -2.08 2.77
C ILE A 75 -0.65 -0.96 3.12
N LEU A 76 -0.68 0.12 2.35
CA LEU A 76 0.09 1.33 2.60
C LEU A 76 -0.86 2.42 3.11
N LEU A 77 -0.59 2.93 4.31
CA LEU A 77 -1.28 4.05 4.93
C LEU A 77 -0.30 5.22 5.02
N VAL A 78 -0.66 6.39 4.52
CA VAL A 78 0.19 7.59 4.59
C VAL A 78 -0.64 8.73 5.16
N ASP A 79 -0.19 9.31 6.28
CA ASP A 79 -0.85 10.47 6.91
C ASP A 79 -0.60 11.77 6.11
N GLY A 80 0.51 11.83 5.37
CA GLY A 80 0.92 12.98 4.57
C GLY A 80 0.79 12.79 3.05
N THR A 81 1.56 13.59 2.33
CA THR A 81 1.72 13.51 0.87
C THR A 81 2.66 12.37 0.50
N LEU A 82 2.26 11.55 -0.47
CA LEU A 82 3.11 10.51 -1.04
C LEU A 82 3.68 10.96 -2.38
N SER A 83 5.00 11.07 -2.48
CA SER A 83 5.71 11.31 -3.72
C SER A 83 6.39 10.03 -4.19
N VAL A 84 6.02 9.53 -5.37
CA VAL A 84 6.62 8.35 -6.00
C VAL A 84 7.40 8.75 -7.24
N GLN A 85 8.66 8.35 -7.29
CA GLN A 85 9.56 8.62 -8.40
C GLN A 85 10.13 7.31 -8.96
N GLY A 86 10.35 7.28 -10.28
CA GLY A 86 10.89 6.10 -10.96
C GLY A 86 9.89 4.96 -11.11
N GLY A 87 10.39 3.74 -11.31
CA GLY A 87 9.60 2.54 -11.63
C GLY A 87 9.01 1.80 -10.43
N PHE A 88 8.64 2.50 -9.36
CA PHE A 88 8.09 1.86 -8.16
C PHE A 88 6.76 1.17 -8.44
N GLN A 89 6.64 -0.09 -8.01
CA GLN A 89 5.45 -0.90 -8.18
C GLN A 89 4.82 -1.28 -6.84
N TRP A 90 3.58 -0.88 -6.62
CA TRP A 90 2.81 -1.23 -5.43
C TRP A 90 1.71 -2.22 -5.76
N PHE A 91 1.59 -3.31 -5.02
CA PHE A 91 0.56 -4.32 -5.20
C PHE A 91 -0.30 -4.45 -3.93
N GLY A 92 -1.53 -3.93 -3.99
CA GLY A 92 -2.45 -3.98 -2.86
C GLY A 92 -3.24 -2.70 -2.68
N ILE A 93 -3.44 -2.28 -1.43
CA ILE A 93 -4.24 -1.12 -1.10
C ILE A 93 -3.31 0.01 -0.66
N ALA A 94 -3.50 1.21 -1.19
CA ALA A 94 -2.80 2.42 -0.76
C ALA A 94 -3.84 3.47 -0.34
N ILE A 95 -3.75 3.97 0.89
CA ILE A 95 -4.63 5.00 1.44
C ILE A 95 -3.75 6.17 1.88
N ILE A 96 -3.92 7.30 1.22
CA ILE A 96 -3.09 8.50 1.38
C ILE A 96 -4.01 9.64 1.84
N GLN A 97 -3.74 10.19 3.01
CA GLN A 97 -4.51 11.32 3.55
C GLN A 97 -4.10 12.67 2.93
N GLY A 98 -2.89 12.78 2.39
CA GLY A 98 -2.46 13.91 1.57
C GLY A 98 -2.65 13.69 0.07
N SER A 99 -1.86 14.39 -0.74
CA SER A 99 -1.85 14.22 -2.19
C SER A 99 -0.95 13.05 -2.63
N LEU A 100 -1.28 12.42 -3.76
CA LEU A 100 -0.39 11.48 -4.44
C LEU A 100 0.30 12.20 -5.60
N LYS A 101 1.63 12.27 -5.58
CA LYS A 101 2.46 12.80 -6.66
C LYS A 101 3.25 11.67 -7.28
N THR A 102 3.08 11.45 -8.57
CA THR A 102 3.90 10.47 -9.30
C THR A 102 4.68 11.20 -10.38
N SER A 103 5.99 10.97 -10.47
CA SER A 103 6.83 11.45 -11.58
C SER A 103 7.47 10.25 -12.28
N GLY A 104 6.85 9.77 -13.35
CA GLY A 104 7.39 8.70 -14.19
C GLY A 104 8.46 9.25 -15.13
N GLY A 105 9.74 9.10 -14.79
CA GLY A 105 10.85 9.53 -15.63
C GLY A 105 11.07 8.57 -16.80
N GLY A 106 10.76 8.99 -18.03
CA GLY A 106 11.36 8.59 -19.32
C GLY A 106 11.45 7.13 -19.76
N GLY A 107 11.22 6.12 -18.91
CA GLY A 107 11.43 4.72 -19.29
C GLY A 107 10.82 3.66 -18.38
N GLN A 108 10.49 3.96 -17.11
CA GLN A 108 9.78 3.04 -16.23
C GLN A 108 8.65 3.75 -15.49
N PRO A 109 7.38 3.46 -15.83
CA PRO A 109 6.21 4.02 -15.15
C PRO A 109 6.16 3.59 -13.68
N ALA A 110 5.67 4.46 -12.80
CA ALA A 110 5.21 4.01 -11.48
C ALA A 110 3.88 3.26 -11.65
N HIS A 111 3.75 2.07 -11.06
CA HIS A 111 2.57 1.23 -11.22
C HIS A 111 1.92 0.92 -9.87
N PHE A 112 0.63 1.24 -9.75
CA PHE A 112 -0.19 0.83 -8.61
C PHE A 112 -1.20 -0.23 -9.06
N TRP A 113 -1.05 -1.43 -8.54
CA TRP A 113 -1.83 -2.62 -8.86
C TRP A 113 -2.76 -2.96 -7.69
N GLY A 114 -3.98 -2.44 -7.72
CA GLY A 114 -4.97 -2.66 -6.66
C GLY A 114 -5.88 -1.47 -6.44
N ALA A 115 -6.08 -1.06 -5.20
CA ALA A 115 -6.94 0.08 -4.87
C ALA A 115 -6.10 1.22 -4.28
N THR A 116 -6.14 2.39 -4.91
CA THR A 116 -5.49 3.60 -4.41
C THR A 116 -6.55 4.62 -4.06
N LEU A 117 -6.53 5.11 -2.82
CA LEU A 117 -7.39 6.15 -2.27
C LEU A 117 -6.50 7.31 -1.83
N ALA A 118 -6.70 8.50 -2.40
CA ALA A 118 -6.05 9.73 -1.97
C ALA A 118 -7.12 10.76 -1.60
N HIS A 119 -6.95 11.47 -0.48
CA HIS A 119 -8.00 12.30 0.12
C HIS A 119 -8.16 13.69 -0.52
N ASP A 120 -7.24 14.15 -1.37
CA ASP A 120 -7.08 15.59 -1.54
C ASP A 120 -8.35 16.38 -1.94
N SER A 121 -8.54 17.43 -1.17
CA SER A 121 -9.58 18.46 -1.23
C SER A 121 -9.30 19.45 -2.35
N VAL A 122 -10.36 19.95 -3.01
CA VAL A 122 -10.25 20.99 -4.04
C VAL A 122 -9.75 22.30 -3.41
N SER A 123 -8.45 22.55 -3.48
CA SER A 123 -7.83 23.86 -3.30
C SER A 123 -6.89 24.10 -4.48
N LEU A 124 -7.15 25.19 -5.21
CA LEU A 124 -6.45 25.60 -6.43
C LEU A 124 -4.95 25.81 -6.15
N GLY A 125 -4.15 24.74 -6.25
CA GLY A 125 -2.71 24.79 -6.04
C GLY A 125 -2.02 23.43 -5.84
N GLN A 126 -2.75 22.40 -5.40
CA GLN A 126 -2.23 21.03 -5.29
C GLN A 126 -3.18 20.08 -6.02
N GLU A 127 -3.01 19.98 -7.32
CA GLU A 127 -3.64 18.92 -8.12
C GLU A 127 -2.99 17.58 -7.76
N ASN A 128 -3.78 16.50 -7.70
CA ASN A 128 -3.26 15.13 -7.79
C ASN A 128 -2.58 14.97 -9.16
N THR A 129 -1.31 15.34 -9.25
CA THR A 129 -0.56 15.33 -10.50
C THR A 129 -0.05 13.91 -10.76
N ILE A 130 -0.76 13.22 -11.64
CA ILE A 130 -0.29 12.00 -12.29
C ILE A 130 0.50 12.45 -13.52
N SER A 131 1.79 12.72 -13.33
CA SER A 131 2.67 13.23 -14.39
C SER A 131 3.76 12.22 -14.74
N GLY A 132 3.98 12.00 -16.04
CA GLY A 132 4.72 10.83 -16.52
C GLY A 132 3.84 9.57 -16.46
N ALA A 133 4.17 8.57 -17.27
CA ALA A 133 3.39 7.34 -17.34
C ALA A 133 3.17 6.76 -15.94
N ALA A 134 1.96 6.85 -15.41
CA ALA A 134 1.58 6.29 -14.13
C ALA A 134 0.18 5.71 -14.32
N ASN A 135 0.08 4.39 -14.14
CA ASN A 135 -1.14 3.64 -14.38
C ASN A 135 -1.73 3.23 -13.04
N ILE A 136 -2.92 3.74 -12.72
CA ILE A 136 -3.73 3.30 -11.58
C ILE A 136 -4.70 2.26 -12.12
N LEU A 137 -4.41 0.98 -11.89
CA LEU A 137 -5.21 -0.12 -12.40
C LEU A 137 -5.94 -0.79 -11.23
N TYR A 138 -7.27 -0.74 -11.27
CA TYR A 138 -8.10 -1.49 -10.33
C TYR A 138 -7.90 -3.00 -10.55
N SER A 139 -7.28 -3.67 -9.59
CA SER A 139 -7.09 -5.12 -9.60
C SER A 139 -7.89 -5.77 -8.48
N LYS A 140 -9.00 -6.42 -8.84
CA LYS A 140 -9.84 -7.18 -7.90
C LYS A 140 -9.06 -8.27 -7.16
N CYS A 141 -8.14 -8.96 -7.85
CA CYS A 141 -7.32 -10.00 -7.23
C CYS A 141 -6.36 -9.44 -6.18
N SER A 142 -5.74 -8.28 -6.43
CA SER A 142 -4.85 -7.64 -5.46
C SER A 142 -5.62 -7.14 -4.24
N VAL A 143 -6.83 -6.61 -4.44
CA VAL A 143 -7.71 -6.17 -3.35
C VAL A 143 -8.20 -7.36 -2.52
N ILE A 144 -8.67 -8.44 -3.15
CA ILE A 144 -9.13 -9.64 -2.43
C ILE A 144 -7.97 -10.30 -1.70
N LYS A 145 -6.79 -10.44 -2.31
CA LYS A 145 -5.63 -11.05 -1.67
C LYS A 145 -5.12 -10.22 -0.49
N ALA A 146 -5.10 -8.89 -0.62
CA ALA A 146 -4.80 -8.01 0.51
C ALA A 146 -5.87 -8.16 1.61
N LEU A 147 -7.15 -8.21 1.25
CA LEU A 147 -8.25 -8.37 2.21
C LEU A 147 -8.28 -9.76 2.87
N GLU A 148 -7.92 -10.83 2.18
CA GLU A 148 -7.85 -12.19 2.75
C GLU A 148 -6.67 -12.34 3.71
N MET A 149 -5.52 -11.75 3.35
CA MET A 149 -4.30 -11.83 4.16
C MET A 149 -4.27 -10.84 5.33
N THR A 150 -5.02 -9.72 5.22
CA THR A 150 -5.26 -8.76 6.30
C THR A 150 -6.65 -8.88 6.91
N GLY A 151 -7.36 -9.97 6.59
CA GLY A 151 -8.77 -10.20 6.84
C GLY A 151 -9.16 -9.97 8.29
N LEU A 152 -9.88 -8.88 8.50
CA LEU A 152 -10.50 -8.53 9.76
C LEU A 152 -11.77 -9.37 9.93
N VAL A 153 -11.74 -10.33 10.84
CA VAL A 153 -12.96 -10.96 11.34
C VAL A 153 -13.70 -9.91 12.18
N SER A 154 -14.65 -9.20 11.57
CA SER A 154 -15.54 -8.29 12.27
C SER A 154 -16.87 -8.98 12.54
N PRO A 155 -17.37 -9.06 13.79
CA PRO A 155 -18.67 -9.63 14.07
C PRO A 155 -19.76 -8.77 13.42
N LEU A 156 -20.61 -9.41 12.61
CA LEU A 156 -21.81 -8.79 12.06
C LEU A 156 -22.68 -8.27 13.21
N ARG A 157 -22.91 -6.95 13.25
CA ARG A 157 -23.60 -6.27 14.36
C ARG A 157 -25.10 -6.59 14.42
N THR A 158 -25.66 -7.20 13.38
CA THR A 158 -27.04 -7.69 13.36
C THR A 158 -27.13 -8.98 12.57
N ARG A 159 -27.76 -9.99 13.18
CA ARG A 159 -28.27 -11.18 12.48
C ARG A 159 -29.74 -10.93 12.25
N SER A 160 -30.12 -10.41 11.08
CA SER A 160 -31.52 -10.38 10.68
C SER A 160 -31.96 -11.81 10.42
N TRP A 161 -32.95 -12.28 11.16
CA TRP A 161 -33.59 -13.56 10.94
C TRP A 161 -34.21 -13.60 9.53
N ILE A 162 -34.00 -14.70 8.81
CA ILE A 162 -34.72 -14.99 7.57
C ILE A 162 -35.57 -16.24 7.82
N GLN A 163 -36.89 -16.10 7.64
CA GLN A 163 -37.80 -17.24 7.64
C GLN A 163 -37.58 -18.01 6.35
N LEU A 164 -37.09 -19.24 6.44
CA LEU A 164 -37.28 -20.22 5.38
C LEU A 164 -38.54 -21.00 5.78
N PHE A 165 -39.50 -21.00 4.86
CA PHE A 165 -40.80 -21.66 4.98
C PHE A 165 -40.65 -23.13 5.39
#